data_AF-A0A543E3D3-F1
#
_entry.id   AF-A0A543E3D3-F1
#
_cell.length_a   1.000
_cell.length_b   1.000
_cell.length_c   1.000
_cell.angle_alpha   90.00
_cell.angle_beta   90.00
_cell.angle_gamma   90.00
#
_symmetry.space_group_name_H-M   'P 1'
#
loop_
_entity.id
_entity.type
_entity.pdbx_description
1 polymer ?
#
loop_
_entity_poly.entity_id
_entity_poly.type
_entity_poly.pdbx_seq_one_letter_code
_entity_poly.pdbx_strand_id
1 'polypeptide(L)'
;MGEPGHVPDIDVGCGFDTDGDGRPDTVLEPDGVDLVVAVDLDGDRFADQVLRIGPDAVVRLVGPEPPDAGPVDAPVDGFGDQ
;
A
#
# COMPACT_ATOMS: atom_id res chain seq x y z
N MET A 1 -17.07 11.90 3.31
CA MET A 1 -16.62 11.35 2.01
C MET A 1 -15.11 11.51 2.03
N GLY A 2 -14.37 10.42 2.23
CA GLY A 2 -12.90 10.45 2.34
C GLY A 2 -12.28 10.77 0.98
N GLU A 3 -11.23 11.57 0.98
CA GLU A 3 -10.54 12.03 -0.23
C GLU A 3 -9.86 10.84 -0.94
N PRO A 4 -9.79 10.85 -2.29
CA PRO A 4 -9.07 9.84 -3.05
C PRO A 4 -7.58 9.96 -2.73
N GLY A 5 -7.08 9.06 -1.90
CA GLY A 5 -5.72 9.11 -1.35
C GLY A 5 -5.60 8.42 -0.01
N HIS A 6 -6.71 8.26 0.69
CA HIS A 6 -6.72 7.97 2.10
C HIS A 6 -6.38 6.51 2.39
N VAL A 7 -5.15 6.29 2.85
CA VAL A 7 -4.76 5.10 3.61
C VAL A 7 -5.59 5.11 4.90
N PRO A 8 -6.17 3.98 5.33
CA PRO A 8 -6.92 3.95 6.58
C PRO A 8 -6.05 4.39 7.75
N ASP A 9 -6.63 5.19 8.64
CA ASP A 9 -6.01 5.67 9.87
C ASP A 9 -5.69 4.47 10.78
N ILE A 10 -4.49 3.91 10.61
CA ILE A 10 -3.96 2.80 11.40
C ILE A 10 -2.79 3.35 12.20
N ASP A 11 -2.95 3.37 13.52
CA ASP A 11 -1.90 3.74 14.47
C ASP A 11 -0.85 2.63 14.54
N VAL A 12 0.39 2.94 14.15
CA VAL A 12 1.52 2.00 14.22
C VAL A 12 2.28 2.07 15.54
N GLY A 13 1.87 2.93 16.49
CA GLY A 13 2.62 3.23 17.72
C GLY A 13 2.82 2.06 18.69
N CYS A 14 2.20 0.91 18.45
CA CYS A 14 2.42 -0.35 19.19
C CYS A 14 3.15 -1.43 18.37
N GLY A 15 3.63 -1.07 17.18
CA GLY A 15 4.29 -1.96 16.22
C GLY A 15 5.77 -2.20 16.48
N PHE A 16 6.46 -2.58 15.42
CA PHE A 16 7.90 -2.83 15.35
C PHE A 16 8.62 -1.64 14.74
N ASP A 17 9.77 -1.32 15.32
CA ASP A 17 10.78 -0.43 14.74
C ASP A 17 11.63 -1.28 13.78
N THR A 18 11.39 -1.11 12.48
CA THR A 18 12.01 -1.87 11.39
C THR A 18 13.23 -1.16 10.83
N ASP A 19 13.31 0.16 10.96
CA ASP A 19 14.42 0.97 10.45
C ASP A 19 15.51 1.31 11.51
N GLY A 20 15.19 1.13 12.79
CA GLY A 20 16.09 1.25 13.93
C GLY A 20 16.21 2.66 14.52
N ASP A 21 15.27 3.56 14.26
CA ASP A 21 15.28 4.92 14.79
C ASP A 21 14.76 5.04 16.25
N GLY A 22 14.25 3.94 16.80
CA GLY A 22 13.69 3.84 18.14
C GLY A 22 12.19 4.13 18.23
N ARG A 23 11.51 4.31 17.09
CA ARG A 23 10.06 4.50 16.99
C ARG A 23 9.44 3.34 16.20
N PRO A 24 8.30 2.80 16.66
CA PRO A 24 7.56 1.84 15.86
C PRO A 24 7.12 2.44 14.52
N ASP A 25 7.40 1.74 13.42
CA ASP A 25 7.03 2.12 12.06
C ASP A 25 6.13 1.08 11.38
N THR A 26 6.06 -0.16 11.88
CA THR A 26 5.36 -1.26 11.19
C THR A 26 4.49 -2.07 12.14
N VAL A 27 3.22 -2.30 11.78
CA VAL A 27 2.33 -3.22 12.51
C VAL A 27 1.80 -4.33 11.61
N LEU A 28 1.62 -5.51 12.20
CA LEU A 28 1.05 -6.68 11.54
C LEU A 28 -0.19 -7.14 12.31
N GLU A 29 -1.33 -7.21 11.63
CA GLU A 29 -2.60 -7.63 12.24
C GLU A 29 -3.30 -8.69 11.36
N PRO A 30 -3.77 -9.80 11.94
CA PRO A 30 -4.63 -10.73 11.21
C PRO A 30 -6.04 -10.14 11.01
N ASP A 31 -6.51 -10.10 9.76
CA ASP A 31 -7.89 -9.74 9.40
C ASP A 31 -8.60 -10.95 8.78
N GLY A 32 -9.19 -11.78 9.62
CA GLY A 32 -9.80 -13.04 9.21
C GLY A 32 -8.75 -14.04 8.69
N VAL A 33 -8.77 -14.33 7.38
CA VAL A 33 -7.78 -15.20 6.72
C VAL A 33 -6.63 -14.42 6.09
N ASP A 34 -6.73 -13.08 6.08
CA ASP A 34 -5.74 -12.21 5.49
C ASP A 34 -4.75 -11.73 6.57
N LEU A 35 -3.53 -11.42 6.16
CA LEU A 35 -2.55 -10.68 6.97
C LEU A 35 -2.51 -9.23 6.48
N VAL A 36 -2.76 -8.29 7.38
CA VAL A 36 -2.61 -6.85 7.14
C VAL A 36 -1.25 -6.42 7.65
N VAL A 37 -0.49 -5.73 6.79
CA VAL A 37 0.77 -5.08 7.12
C VAL A 37 0.58 -3.58 6.90
N ALA A 38 0.82 -2.78 7.93
CA ALA A 38 0.70 -1.33 7.86
C ALA A 38 2.04 -0.70 8.24
N VAL A 39 2.51 0.27 7.45
CA VAL A 39 3.84 0.87 7.53
C VAL A 39 3.73 2.39 7.49
N ASP A 40 4.33 3.06 8.47
CA ASP A 40 4.62 4.49 8.52
C ASP A 40 5.97 4.74 7.85
N LEU A 41 5.99 5.61 6.84
CA LEU A 41 7.19 5.94 6.05
C LEU A 41 7.67 7.37 6.30
N ASP A 42 6.84 8.24 6.87
CA ASP A 42 7.15 9.65 7.09
C ASP A 42 7.35 10.05 8.58
N GLY A 43 7.06 9.12 9.49
CA GLY A 43 7.32 9.21 10.93
C GLY A 43 6.23 9.97 11.71
N ASP A 44 5.03 10.11 11.15
CA ASP A 44 3.88 10.75 11.81
C ASP A 44 3.08 9.81 12.73
N ARG A 45 3.45 8.52 12.77
CA ARG A 45 2.85 7.39 13.50
C ARG A 45 1.57 6.83 12.89
N PHE A 46 1.21 7.24 11.69
CA PHE A 46 0.11 6.66 10.94
C PHE A 46 0.65 5.89 9.74
N ALA A 47 -0.08 4.87 9.34
CA ALA A 47 0.32 4.10 8.18
C ALA A 47 0.19 4.92 6.88
N ASP A 48 1.30 5.04 6.15
CA ASP A 48 1.36 5.52 4.76
C ASP A 48 1.09 4.41 3.75
N GLN A 49 1.32 3.16 4.16
CA GLN A 49 1.18 2.01 3.29
C GLN A 49 0.49 0.87 4.00
N VAL A 50 -0.54 0.30 3.37
CA VAL A 50 -1.22 -0.89 3.87
C VAL A 50 -1.20 -1.98 2.82
N LEU A 51 -0.72 -3.16 3.19
CA LEU A 51 -0.69 -4.35 2.35
C LEU A 51 -1.64 -5.40 2.95
N ARG A 52 -2.50 -5.98 2.11
CA ARG A 52 -3.31 -7.15 2.45
C ARG A 52 -2.76 -8.37 1.74
N ILE A 53 -2.41 -9.39 2.51
CA ILE A 53 -1.88 -10.65 2.01
C ILE A 53 -2.97 -11.70 2.21
N GLY A 54 -3.57 -12.14 1.11
CA GLY A 54 -4.62 -13.15 1.15
C GLY A 54 -4.10 -14.56 1.40
N PRO A 55 -4.98 -15.53 1.68
CA PRO A 55 -4.62 -16.95 1.86
C PRO A 55 -4.09 -17.60 0.58
N ASP A 56 -4.30 -16.96 -0.56
CA ASP A 56 -3.74 -17.29 -1.88
C ASP A 56 -2.32 -16.72 -2.08
N ALA A 57 -1.72 -16.13 -1.04
CA ALA A 57 -0.44 -15.42 -1.07
C ALA A 57 -0.41 -14.22 -2.04
N VAL A 58 -1.57 -13.74 -2.46
CA VAL A 58 -1.68 -12.54 -3.28
C VAL A 58 -1.56 -11.31 -2.38
N VAL A 59 -0.66 -10.40 -2.76
CA VAL A 59 -0.44 -9.13 -2.07
C VAL A 59 -1.23 -8.05 -2.77
N ARG A 60 -2.04 -7.31 -2.00
CA ARG A 60 -2.84 -6.19 -2.49
C ARG A 60 -2.42 -4.94 -1.75
N LEU A 61 -2.04 -3.91 -2.50
CA LEU A 61 -1.87 -2.59 -1.94
C LEU A 61 -3.25 -2.02 -1.64
N VAL A 62 -3.48 -1.67 -0.38
CA VAL A 62 -4.67 -0.96 0.06
C VAL A 62 -4.29 0.50 0.14
N GLY A 63 -4.79 1.26 -0.82
CA GLY A 63 -4.56 2.68 -0.97
C GLY A 63 -5.57 3.24 -1.98
N PRO A 64 -5.50 4.53 -2.34
CA PRO A 64 -6.31 5.06 -3.40
C PRO A 64 -6.22 4.19 -4.66
N GLU A 65 -7.36 4.01 -5.32
CA GLU A 65 -7.35 3.57 -6.70
C GLU A 65 -6.46 4.54 -7.49
N PRO A 66 -5.48 4.05 -8.29
CA PRO A 66 -4.74 4.95 -9.16
C PRO A 66 -5.76 5.75 -9.99
N PRO A 67 -5.53 7.06 -10.21
CA PRO A 67 -6.44 7.84 -11.04
C PRO A 67 -6.62 7.08 -12.34
N ASP A 68 -7.88 6.85 -12.74
CA ASP A 68 -8.30 6.10 -13.92
C ASP A 68 -7.32 6.38 -15.07
N ALA A 69 -6.32 5.51 -15.22
CA ALA A 69 -5.38 5.60 -16.30
C ALA A 69 -6.19 5.11 -17.47
N GLY A 70 -6.82 6.06 -18.17
CA GLY A 70 -7.69 5.79 -19.31
C GLY A 70 -7.08 4.74 -20.24
N PRO A 71 -7.91 4.02 -20.99
CA PRO A 71 -7.55 2.76 -21.62
C PRO A 71 -6.18 2.83 -22.31
N VAL A 72 -5.24 2.03 -21.81
CA VAL A 72 -3.93 1.79 -22.44
C VAL A 72 -4.10 0.93 -23.68
N ASP A 73 -4.83 1.45 -24.66
CA ASP A 73 -5.05 0.77 -25.94
C ASP A 73 -4.80 1.76 -27.08
N ALA A 74 -3.53 2.13 -27.22
CA ALA A 74 -3.01 2.61 -28.49
C ALA A 74 -2.03 1.54 -28.99
N PRO A 75 -2.33 0.81 -30.09
CA PRO A 75 -1.34 -0.03 -30.72
C PRO A 75 -0.16 0.86 -31.14
N VAL A 76 1.06 0.47 -30.75
CA VAL A 76 2.28 1.04 -31.30
C VAL A 76 2.40 0.63 -32.76
N ASP A 77 1.76 1.38 -33.65
CA ASP A 77 2.02 1.30 -35.07
C ASP A 77 3.41 1.92 -35.34
N GLY A 78 4.39 1.06 -35.64
CA GLY A 78 5.58 1.49 -36.37
C GLY A 78 6.93 1.08 -35.79
N PHE A 79 7.28 -0.21 -35.85
CA PHE A 79 8.66 -0.58 -36.13
C PHE A 79 8.84 -0.58 -37.66
N GLY A 80 9.11 0.61 -38.21
CA GLY A 80 9.58 0.79 -39.57
C GLY A 80 11.11 0.70 -39.59
N ASP A 81 11.61 -0.34 -40.26
CA ASP A 81 12.99 -0.53 -40.68
C ASP A 81 13.47 0.69 -41.49
N GLN A 82 14.56 1.37 -41.06
CA GLN A 82 15.59 2.04 -41.87
C GLN A 82 16.88 2.24 -41.07
#